data_AF-B7T1A4-F1
#
_entry.id   AF-B7T1A4-F1
#
_cell.length_a   1.000
_cell.length_b   1.000
_cell.length_c   1.000
_cell.angle_alpha   90.00
_cell.angle_beta   90.00
_cell.angle_gamma   90.00
#
_symmetry.space_group_name_H-M   'P 1'
#
loop_
_entity.id
_entity.type
_entity.pdbx_description
1 polymer ?
#
loop_
_entity_poly.entity_id
_entity_poly.type
_entity_poly.pdbx_seq_one_letter_code
_entity_poly.pdbx_strand_id
1 'polypeptide(L)'
;MSSYVDSLPTVLRPRDHRDHADRIALSAATTAGVHMRTEDVRAWIAERRDANVFHVERIPFADLDQWWFEGVTGNLVHRSGRFFTIEGLHVIEHDGPHGDGPYREWQQPVIKQPEVGILGILAKEFDGVLHFLMQAKMEPGNPNLVQLSPTVQATRSNYTKAHGGTNVKLIEYFAPPDPEHVIVDVLQAEQGSWFFHKSNRNMIVETVDDVPMWDDFCWLTLGQIAELMHEDETINMNARSVLACLPYHDTAPGALFSDIQLLSWFTNERSRHDVRARRIPLTDVCGWKQGVEAIEHEDGRYFKVLAVAVKGSNREKVSWTQPLLESVGLGVVAFLIRDIDGVPHVLVHARADGGFLDTVELAPTVQCTPRNYAHLPAEKRPPFLDLVVDAPRSRIRYEAIHSEEGGRFLNARARYLAVEADETVEPPPGYAWVTPAQLTALTRHGHYVNVEARTLLACINAATAQPQGVS
;
A
#
# COMPACT_ATOMS: atom_id res chain seq x y z
N MET A 1 24.69 -4.71 18.57
CA MET A 1 23.84 -3.93 19.50
C MET A 1 24.66 -2.83 20.19
N SER A 2 25.55 -2.13 19.48
CA SER A 2 26.55 -1.24 20.11
C SER A 2 27.05 -0.12 19.16
N SER A 3 26.15 0.61 18.52
CA SER A 3 26.52 1.86 17.80
C SER A 3 25.42 2.92 17.74
N TYR A 4 24.21 2.64 18.24
CA TYR A 4 23.08 3.59 18.14
C TYR A 4 23.03 4.59 19.31
N VAL A 5 23.78 4.36 20.39
CA VAL A 5 23.69 5.15 21.62
C VAL A 5 24.68 6.33 21.63
N ASP A 6 25.65 6.38 20.71
CA ASP A 6 26.79 7.30 20.80
C ASP A 6 26.61 8.67 20.11
N SER A 7 25.41 9.02 19.63
CA SER A 7 25.21 10.35 19.03
C SER A 7 23.79 10.92 19.18
N LEU A 8 23.22 10.87 20.38
CA LEU A 8 22.06 11.73 20.65
C LEU A 8 22.52 13.20 20.55
N PRO A 9 21.88 14.04 19.73
CA PRO A 9 22.32 15.41 19.53
C PRO A 9 22.25 16.19 20.85
N THR A 10 23.38 16.77 21.27
CA THR A 10 23.51 17.58 22.48
C THR A 10 23.20 19.07 22.23
N VAL A 11 22.98 19.44 20.98
CA VAL A 11 22.67 20.82 20.54
C VAL A 11 21.18 20.95 20.23
N LEU A 12 20.55 21.97 20.82
CA LEU A 12 19.13 22.29 20.58
C LEU A 12 18.91 22.74 19.13
N ARG A 13 17.73 22.43 18.61
CA ARG A 13 17.24 22.83 17.29
C ARG A 13 15.74 23.16 17.35
N PRO A 14 15.20 23.95 16.42
CA PRO A 14 13.75 24.11 16.28
C PRO A 14 13.02 22.77 16.13
N ARG A 15 11.78 22.67 16.59
CA ARG A 15 10.98 21.41 16.52
C ARG A 15 10.58 21.04 15.08
N ASP A 16 10.56 22.04 14.22
CA ASP A 16 10.24 22.05 12.79
C ASP A 16 11.51 22.24 11.93
N HIS A 17 12.70 22.03 12.52
CA HIS A 17 13.96 22.16 11.81
C HIS A 17 14.06 21.19 10.61
N ARG A 18 14.65 21.66 9.51
CA ARG A 18 14.74 20.96 8.22
C ARG A 18 13.36 20.58 7.67
N ASP A 19 12.47 21.57 7.58
CA ASP A 19 11.28 21.42 6.75
C ASP A 19 11.70 21.20 5.29
N HIS A 20 11.19 20.14 4.67
CA HIS A 20 11.48 19.75 3.29
C HIS A 20 10.40 20.21 2.32
N ALA A 21 9.31 20.83 2.78
CA ALA A 21 8.14 21.11 1.98
C ALA A 21 8.43 21.97 0.73
N ASP A 22 9.25 23.01 0.84
CA ASP A 22 9.67 23.83 -0.32
C ASP A 22 10.46 23.01 -1.37
N ARG A 23 11.36 22.13 -0.91
CA ARG A 23 12.19 21.28 -1.77
C ARG A 23 11.34 20.19 -2.44
N ILE A 24 10.35 19.67 -1.72
CA ILE A 24 9.35 18.75 -2.23
C ILE A 24 8.50 19.44 -3.30
N ALA A 25 8.01 20.66 -3.03
CA ALA A 25 7.21 21.43 -3.99
C ALA A 25 8.00 21.75 -5.27
N LEU A 26 9.27 22.14 -5.14
CA LEU A 26 10.16 22.37 -6.29
C LEU A 26 10.34 21.08 -7.13
N SER A 27 10.58 19.95 -6.48
CA SER A 27 10.71 18.66 -7.16
C SER A 27 9.40 18.22 -7.83
N ALA A 28 8.26 18.45 -7.18
CA ALA A 28 6.93 18.14 -7.70
C ALA A 28 6.60 18.98 -8.95
N ALA A 29 7.05 20.23 -9.00
CA ALA A 29 6.88 21.13 -10.14
C ALA A 29 7.87 20.86 -11.29
N THR A 30 8.88 20.03 -11.09
CA THR A 30 9.94 19.76 -12.08
C THR A 30 9.73 18.40 -12.73
N THR A 31 9.64 18.34 -14.07
CA THR A 31 9.51 17.08 -14.84
C THR A 31 10.75 16.75 -15.69
N ALA A 32 11.70 17.69 -15.79
CA ALA A 32 12.99 17.47 -16.42
C ALA A 32 13.98 16.85 -15.42
N GLY A 33 13.99 15.52 -15.33
CA GLY A 33 14.94 14.80 -14.49
C GLY A 33 16.34 14.67 -15.09
N VAL A 34 17.33 14.46 -14.22
CA VAL A 34 18.75 14.36 -14.59
C VAL A 34 19.10 13.09 -15.37
N HIS A 35 18.38 11.99 -15.12
CA HIS A 35 18.75 10.68 -15.66
C HIS A 35 17.98 10.34 -16.95
N MET A 36 16.66 10.51 -16.93
CA MET A 36 15.79 10.04 -18.01
C MET A 36 14.60 10.97 -18.16
N ARG A 37 14.10 11.15 -19.39
CA ARG A 37 12.82 11.86 -19.63
C ARG A 37 11.67 10.93 -19.28
N THR A 38 10.55 11.45 -18.80
CA THR A 38 9.43 10.60 -18.34
C THR A 38 8.90 9.70 -19.45
N GLU A 39 8.79 10.20 -20.68
CA GLU A 39 8.32 9.43 -21.84
C GLU A 39 9.18 8.19 -22.17
N ASP A 40 10.45 8.19 -21.74
CA ASP A 40 11.39 7.08 -21.97
C ASP A 40 11.30 6.02 -20.85
N VAL A 41 10.69 6.32 -19.71
CA VAL A 41 10.63 5.43 -18.53
C VAL A 41 9.88 4.14 -18.85
N ARG A 42 8.79 4.21 -19.62
CA ARG A 42 8.04 3.02 -20.03
C ARG A 42 8.90 2.07 -20.89
N ALA A 43 9.68 2.62 -21.81
CA ALA A 43 10.60 1.84 -22.63
C ALA A 43 11.71 1.22 -21.78
N TRP A 44 12.23 1.96 -20.80
CA TRP A 44 13.20 1.43 -19.84
C TRP A 44 12.63 0.30 -18.97
N ILE A 45 11.40 0.42 -18.46
CA ILE A 45 10.75 -0.68 -17.72
C ILE A 45 10.61 -1.92 -18.60
N ALA A 46 10.22 -1.75 -19.88
CA ALA A 46 10.14 -2.85 -20.83
C ALA A 46 11.52 -3.50 -21.07
N GLU A 47 12.57 -2.69 -21.23
CA GLU A 47 13.95 -3.17 -21.33
C GLU A 47 14.36 -3.98 -20.08
N ARG A 48 14.05 -3.49 -18.87
CA ARG A 48 14.35 -4.21 -17.62
C ARG A 48 13.59 -5.53 -17.48
N ARG A 49 12.36 -5.57 -18.00
CA ARG A 49 11.54 -6.79 -18.06
C ARG A 49 12.13 -7.81 -19.03
N ASP A 50 12.57 -7.38 -20.21
CA ASP A 50 13.14 -8.26 -21.23
C ASP A 50 14.56 -8.73 -20.86
N ALA A 51 15.35 -7.89 -20.20
CA ALA A 51 16.68 -8.26 -19.68
C ALA A 51 16.60 -9.34 -18.59
N ASN A 52 15.47 -9.43 -17.89
CA ASN A 52 15.24 -10.34 -16.78
C ASN A 52 13.98 -11.19 -17.04
N VAL A 53 14.02 -12.06 -18.05
CA VAL A 53 12.86 -12.92 -18.36
C VAL A 53 12.57 -13.88 -17.20
N PHE A 54 11.49 -13.60 -16.49
CA PHE A 54 10.91 -14.45 -15.45
C PHE A 54 9.60 -15.05 -15.94
N HIS A 55 9.44 -16.34 -15.70
CA HIS A 55 8.19 -17.05 -15.91
C HIS A 55 7.58 -17.41 -14.56
N VAL A 56 6.31 -17.06 -14.40
CA VAL A 56 5.51 -17.38 -13.22
C VAL A 56 4.41 -18.34 -13.65
N GLU A 57 4.47 -19.56 -13.14
CA GLU A 57 3.52 -20.62 -13.46
C GLU A 57 2.78 -21.03 -12.19
N ARG A 58 1.46 -21.20 -12.27
CA ARG A 58 0.70 -21.82 -11.16
C ARG A 58 1.11 -23.28 -11.03
N ILE A 59 1.21 -23.74 -9.79
CA ILE A 59 1.55 -25.12 -9.48
C ILE A 59 0.60 -25.68 -8.41
N PRO A 60 0.41 -27.01 -8.34
CA PRO A 60 -0.17 -27.66 -7.17
C PRO A 60 0.58 -27.30 -5.88
N PHE A 61 -0.11 -27.28 -4.74
CA PHE A 61 0.56 -27.09 -3.45
C PHE A 61 1.59 -28.18 -3.14
N ALA A 62 1.41 -29.39 -3.68
CA ALA A 62 2.33 -30.51 -3.53
C ALA A 62 3.71 -30.25 -4.18
N ASP A 63 3.77 -29.33 -5.15
CA ASP A 63 4.99 -29.00 -5.89
C ASP A 63 5.73 -27.79 -5.29
N LEU A 64 5.22 -27.23 -4.18
CA LEU A 64 5.97 -26.27 -3.38
C LEU A 64 7.19 -26.96 -2.74
N ASP A 65 8.39 -26.42 -2.95
CA ASP A 65 9.64 -27.04 -2.47
C ASP A 65 9.84 -26.84 -0.95
N GLN A 66 10.02 -25.58 -0.54
CA GLN A 66 10.32 -25.22 0.85
C GLN A 66 9.09 -24.79 1.67
N TRP A 67 7.88 -24.94 1.11
CA TRP A 67 6.64 -24.65 1.82
C TRP A 67 5.85 -25.93 2.07
N TRP A 68 5.12 -25.97 3.18
CA TRP A 68 4.29 -27.11 3.53
C TRP A 68 3.16 -26.70 4.48
N PHE A 69 2.09 -27.49 4.51
CA PHE A 69 1.03 -27.36 5.51
C PHE A 69 1.47 -28.07 6.80
N GLU A 70 1.62 -27.32 7.90
CA GLU A 70 2.11 -27.90 9.15
C GLU A 70 1.09 -28.86 9.79
N GLY A 71 1.56 -29.99 10.33
CA GLY A 71 0.68 -31.12 10.65
C GLY A 71 -0.36 -30.90 11.75
N VAL A 72 -0.17 -29.92 12.65
CA VAL A 72 -1.11 -29.65 13.76
C VAL A 72 -2.13 -28.58 13.40
N THR A 73 -1.69 -27.46 12.82
CA THR A 73 -2.57 -26.32 12.55
C THR A 73 -3.04 -26.24 11.11
N GLY A 74 -2.41 -27.01 10.22
CA GLY A 74 -2.57 -26.88 8.78
C GLY A 74 -2.09 -25.55 8.20
N ASN A 75 -1.43 -24.68 8.97
CA ASN A 75 -0.91 -23.42 8.44
C ASN A 75 0.09 -23.69 7.31
N LEU A 76 0.02 -22.91 6.23
CA LEU A 76 1.01 -22.97 5.15
C LEU A 76 2.23 -22.16 5.55
N VAL A 77 3.35 -22.83 5.79
CA VAL A 77 4.56 -22.22 6.35
C VAL A 77 5.79 -22.57 5.52
N HIS A 78 6.79 -21.69 5.53
CA HIS A 78 8.09 -21.98 4.97
C HIS A 78 8.95 -22.78 5.97
N ARG A 79 9.67 -23.82 5.50
CA ARG A 79 10.51 -24.72 6.34
C ARG A 79 11.55 -23.98 7.17
N SER A 80 12.04 -22.84 6.68
CA SER A 80 13.03 -22.03 7.41
C SER A 80 12.45 -21.16 8.52
N GLY A 81 11.12 -21.09 8.67
CA GLY A 81 10.43 -20.19 9.60
C GLY A 81 10.52 -18.70 9.23
N ARG A 82 10.83 -18.37 7.97
CA ARG A 82 10.96 -16.99 7.46
C ARG A 82 9.84 -16.69 6.44
N PHE A 83 9.91 -15.52 5.81
CA PHE A 83 8.87 -15.00 4.94
C PHE A 83 7.56 -14.75 5.72
N PHE A 84 6.47 -15.37 5.28
CA PHE A 84 5.14 -15.23 5.86
C PHE A 84 4.51 -16.61 6.04
N THR A 85 3.37 -16.64 6.71
CA THR A 85 2.52 -17.82 6.84
C THR A 85 1.13 -17.51 6.31
N ILE A 86 0.43 -18.54 5.82
CA ILE A 86 -1.03 -18.48 5.65
C ILE A 86 -1.64 -19.23 6.82
N GLU A 87 -2.49 -18.53 7.57
CA GLU A 87 -3.15 -19.04 8.76
C GLU A 87 -4.66 -18.78 8.67
N GLY A 88 -5.42 -19.17 9.69
CA GLY A 88 -6.83 -18.79 9.80
C GLY A 88 -7.04 -17.53 10.65
N LEU A 89 -8.10 -16.79 10.32
CA LEU A 89 -8.62 -15.66 11.09
C LEU A 89 -10.11 -15.89 11.34
N HIS A 90 -10.55 -15.64 12.57
CA HIS A 90 -11.95 -15.58 12.95
C HIS A 90 -12.27 -14.19 13.47
N VAL A 91 -13.26 -13.54 12.86
CA VAL A 91 -13.64 -12.17 13.17
C VAL A 91 -15.11 -12.14 13.56
N ILE A 92 -15.40 -11.45 14.66
CA ILE A 92 -16.75 -11.12 15.09
C ILE A 92 -16.82 -9.61 15.32
N GLU A 93 -17.74 -8.93 14.66
CA GLU A 93 -18.21 -7.61 15.08
C GLU A 93 -19.52 -7.78 15.82
N HIS A 94 -19.58 -7.29 17.06
CA HIS A 94 -20.77 -7.41 17.89
C HIS A 94 -21.73 -6.23 17.67
N ASP A 95 -23.03 -6.55 17.63
CA ASP A 95 -24.14 -5.59 17.75
C ASP A 95 -24.77 -5.84 19.12
N GLY A 96 -24.30 -5.11 20.12
CA GLY A 96 -24.50 -5.46 21.53
C GLY A 96 -24.30 -4.26 22.46
N PRO A 97 -24.24 -4.47 23.79
CA PRO A 97 -24.25 -3.37 24.75
C PRO A 97 -23.05 -2.42 24.65
N HIS A 98 -22.01 -2.79 23.90
CA HIS A 98 -20.75 -2.06 23.78
C HIS A 98 -20.28 -1.89 22.32
N GLY A 99 -21.13 -2.18 21.33
CA GLY A 99 -20.79 -2.07 19.92
C GLY A 99 -22.00 -1.77 19.06
N ASP A 100 -21.87 -0.76 18.19
CA ASP A 100 -22.95 -0.27 17.33
C ASP A 100 -23.40 -1.28 16.25
N GLY A 101 -22.57 -2.29 15.96
CA GLY A 101 -22.82 -3.23 14.88
C GLY A 101 -22.73 -2.62 13.46
N PRO A 102 -23.31 -3.30 12.46
CA PRO A 102 -24.14 -4.50 12.56
C PRO A 102 -23.33 -5.75 12.92
N TYR A 103 -24.00 -6.78 13.44
CA TYR A 103 -23.33 -8.06 13.72
C TYR A 103 -22.78 -8.67 12.43
N ARG A 104 -21.50 -9.04 12.46
CA ARG A 104 -20.81 -9.76 11.39
C ARG A 104 -19.94 -10.85 12.01
N GLU A 105 -19.97 -12.05 11.46
CA GLU A 105 -19.08 -13.14 11.86
C GLU A 105 -18.62 -13.88 10.62
N TRP A 106 -17.32 -14.08 10.49
CA TRP A 106 -16.74 -14.85 9.39
C TRP A 106 -15.37 -15.41 9.75
N GLN A 107 -14.97 -16.42 8.98
CA GLN A 107 -13.63 -16.99 9.03
C GLN A 107 -12.99 -16.90 7.65
N GLN A 108 -11.67 -16.72 7.61
CA GLN A 108 -10.92 -16.66 6.35
C GLN A 108 -9.46 -17.05 6.56
N PRO A 109 -8.77 -17.50 5.50
CA PRO A 109 -7.32 -17.47 5.47
C PRO A 109 -6.80 -16.04 5.65
N VAL A 110 -5.62 -15.89 6.23
CA VAL A 110 -4.97 -14.60 6.44
C VAL A 110 -3.45 -14.75 6.30
N ILE A 111 -2.81 -13.76 5.69
CA ILE A 111 -1.35 -13.67 5.64
C ILE A 111 -0.85 -13.13 6.97
N LYS A 112 0.12 -13.82 7.57
CA LYS A 112 0.81 -13.32 8.75
C LYS A 112 2.31 -13.25 8.52
N GLN A 113 2.85 -12.06 8.76
CA GLN A 113 4.27 -11.80 8.79
C GLN A 113 4.55 -10.82 9.92
N PRO A 114 4.99 -11.29 11.11
CA PRO A 114 5.14 -10.43 12.29
C PRO A 114 6.29 -9.41 12.15
N GLU A 115 7.11 -9.56 11.13
CA GLU A 115 8.29 -8.75 10.91
C GLU A 115 7.96 -7.45 10.16
N VAL A 116 8.49 -6.34 10.66
CA VAL A 116 8.44 -5.05 9.98
C VAL A 116 9.52 -5.01 8.89
N GLY A 117 9.09 -4.88 7.64
CA GLY A 117 9.98 -4.61 6.50
C GLY A 117 10.29 -3.11 6.37
N ILE A 118 11.34 -2.82 5.62
CA ILE A 118 11.74 -1.48 5.20
C ILE A 118 11.25 -1.25 3.77
N LEU A 119 10.53 -0.15 3.59
CA LEU A 119 10.15 0.44 2.31
C LEU A 119 10.80 1.82 2.24
N GLY A 120 12.02 1.87 1.71
CA GLY A 120 12.86 3.07 1.70
C GLY A 120 13.00 3.66 0.31
N ILE A 121 12.71 4.95 0.16
CA ILE A 121 13.06 5.74 -1.03
C ILE A 121 14.23 6.65 -0.67
N LEU A 122 15.33 6.53 -1.40
CA LEU A 122 16.49 7.39 -1.26
C LEU A 122 16.27 8.66 -2.09
N ALA A 123 16.51 9.80 -1.48
CA ALA A 123 16.42 11.11 -2.12
C ALA A 123 17.80 11.75 -2.24
N LYS A 124 18.07 12.47 -3.32
CA LYS A 124 19.32 13.20 -3.54
C LYS A 124 19.08 14.39 -4.46
N GLU A 125 19.73 15.51 -4.17
CA GLU A 125 19.70 16.66 -5.07
C GLU A 125 20.65 16.47 -6.25
N PHE A 126 20.13 16.80 -7.44
CA PHE A 126 20.88 17.00 -8.67
C PHE A 126 20.44 18.35 -9.22
N ASP A 127 21.41 19.22 -9.52
CA ASP A 127 21.17 20.57 -10.03
C ASP A 127 20.15 21.38 -9.21
N GLY A 128 20.19 21.20 -7.87
CA GLY A 128 19.32 21.89 -6.92
C GLY A 128 17.89 21.34 -6.80
N VAL A 129 17.58 20.21 -7.45
CA VAL A 129 16.26 19.57 -7.40
C VAL A 129 16.37 18.17 -6.81
N LEU A 130 15.52 17.87 -5.82
CA LEU A 130 15.41 16.52 -5.26
C LEU A 130 14.96 15.53 -6.34
N HIS A 131 15.71 14.43 -6.45
CA HIS A 131 15.33 13.23 -7.17
C HIS A 131 15.15 12.09 -6.17
N PHE A 132 14.39 11.09 -6.57
CA PHE A 132 14.05 9.90 -5.81
C PHE A 132 14.50 8.67 -6.60
N LEU A 133 15.26 7.79 -5.96
CA LEU A 133 15.87 6.64 -6.63
C LEU A 133 14.87 5.48 -6.72
N MET A 134 14.16 5.40 -7.83
CA MET A 134 13.16 4.35 -8.07
C MET A 134 13.83 3.09 -8.59
N GLN A 135 13.31 1.92 -8.21
CA GLN A 135 13.83 0.62 -8.65
C GLN A 135 12.83 -0.07 -9.59
N ALA A 136 13.23 -0.41 -10.81
CA ALA A 136 12.50 -1.37 -11.64
C ALA A 136 12.63 -2.77 -11.02
N LYS A 137 11.54 -3.24 -10.41
CA LYS A 137 11.55 -4.46 -9.60
C LYS A 137 10.56 -5.48 -10.14
N MET A 138 11.08 -6.67 -10.42
CA MET A 138 10.26 -7.84 -10.70
C MET A 138 9.65 -8.38 -9.40
N GLU A 139 8.34 -8.59 -9.39
CA GLU A 139 7.64 -9.37 -8.36
C GLU A 139 6.70 -10.36 -9.04
N PRO A 140 6.60 -11.61 -8.54
CA PRO A 140 5.94 -12.69 -9.27
C PRO A 140 4.42 -12.50 -9.42
N GLY A 141 3.81 -11.70 -8.55
CA GLY A 141 2.39 -11.38 -8.57
C GLY A 141 2.02 -10.14 -9.37
N ASN A 142 2.98 -9.36 -9.85
CA ASN A 142 2.72 -8.17 -10.67
C ASN A 142 2.12 -8.61 -12.03
N PRO A 143 0.98 -8.03 -12.48
CA PRO A 143 0.37 -8.38 -13.77
C PRO A 143 1.30 -8.23 -14.98
N ASN A 144 2.18 -7.22 -14.92
CA ASN A 144 3.18 -6.89 -15.93
C ASN A 144 4.62 -7.25 -15.50
N LEU A 145 4.77 -8.04 -14.43
CA LEU A 145 6.02 -8.50 -13.79
C LEU A 145 6.86 -7.38 -13.16
N VAL A 146 7.25 -6.36 -13.92
CA VAL A 146 8.14 -5.28 -13.49
C VAL A 146 7.36 -3.99 -13.29
N GLN A 147 7.50 -3.41 -12.09
CA GLN A 147 6.96 -2.10 -11.71
C GLN A 147 8.03 -1.31 -10.97
N LEU A 148 7.81 0.00 -10.75
CA LEU A 148 8.71 0.84 -9.97
C LEU A 148 8.42 0.70 -8.47
N SER A 149 9.38 0.14 -7.74
CA SER A 149 9.36 0.02 -6.29
C SER A 149 10.18 1.12 -5.61
N PRO A 150 10.11 1.23 -4.27
CA PRO A 150 11.10 1.98 -3.51
C PRO A 150 12.52 1.50 -3.80
N THR A 151 13.51 2.36 -3.52
CA THR A 151 14.95 2.05 -3.61
C THR A 151 15.30 0.77 -2.85
N VAL A 152 14.72 0.62 -1.65
CA VAL A 152 14.88 -0.54 -0.79
C VAL A 152 13.51 -1.07 -0.42
N GLN A 153 13.23 -2.30 -0.85
CA GLN A 153 12.06 -3.07 -0.44
C GLN A 153 12.56 -4.40 0.16
N ALA A 154 12.70 -4.45 1.48
CA ALA A 154 13.31 -5.60 2.14
C ALA A 154 12.77 -5.87 3.54
N THR A 155 12.59 -7.15 3.84
CA THR A 155 12.30 -7.62 5.20
C THR A 155 13.64 -7.72 5.98
N ARG A 156 13.62 -7.46 7.28
CA ARG A 156 14.71 -7.75 8.24
C ARG A 156 15.30 -9.14 8.12
N SER A 157 14.50 -10.18 7.92
CA SER A 157 14.96 -11.55 7.67
C SER A 157 15.81 -11.68 6.40
N ASN A 158 15.53 -10.84 5.39
CA ASN A 158 16.28 -10.83 4.14
C ASN A 158 17.59 -10.04 4.26
N TYR A 159 17.59 -8.85 4.89
CA TYR A 159 18.80 -8.02 4.93
C TYR A 159 19.79 -8.32 6.08
N THR A 160 19.38 -9.05 7.12
CA THR A 160 20.32 -9.52 8.18
C THR A 160 21.22 -10.69 7.73
N LYS A 161 21.23 -11.01 6.43
CA LYS A 161 22.06 -12.06 5.79
C LYS A 161 21.87 -13.46 6.34
N ALA A 162 20.75 -13.72 7.00
CA ALA A 162 20.47 -15.03 7.57
C ALA A 162 20.36 -16.13 6.47
N HIS A 163 20.30 -15.77 5.17
CA HIS A 163 20.13 -16.66 4.01
C HIS A 163 21.35 -16.87 3.11
N GLY A 164 22.48 -16.18 3.33
CA GLY A 164 23.57 -16.24 2.35
C GLY A 164 23.19 -15.74 0.94
N GLY A 165 22.06 -15.04 0.80
CA GLY A 165 21.64 -14.36 -0.43
C GLY A 165 22.43 -13.07 -0.67
N THR A 166 22.28 -12.49 -1.86
CA THR A 166 22.90 -11.21 -2.23
C THR A 166 22.46 -10.09 -1.30
N ASN A 167 23.39 -9.24 -0.88
CA ASN A 167 23.09 -8.10 -0.01
C ASN A 167 22.01 -7.21 -0.67
N VAL A 168 21.04 -6.76 0.12
CA VAL A 168 20.09 -5.72 -0.30
C VAL A 168 20.91 -4.45 -0.55
N LYS A 169 20.97 -4.00 -1.81
CA LYS A 169 21.69 -2.78 -2.20
C LYS A 169 21.10 -1.58 -1.47
N LEU A 170 21.96 -0.66 -1.02
CA LEU A 170 21.58 0.62 -0.40
C LEU A 170 20.82 0.51 0.94
N ILE A 171 20.81 -0.67 1.57
CA ILE A 171 20.14 -0.88 2.87
C ILE A 171 20.76 -0.06 4.00
N GLU A 172 22.05 0.26 3.88
CA GLU A 172 22.82 1.06 4.82
C GLU A 172 22.25 2.46 5.05
N TYR A 173 21.50 3.02 4.09
CA TYR A 173 20.81 4.31 4.23
C TYR A 173 19.55 4.25 5.11
N PHE A 174 19.07 3.05 5.45
CA PHE A 174 17.79 2.85 6.15
C PHE A 174 17.92 1.99 7.42
N ALA A 175 19.10 1.38 7.66
CA ALA A 175 19.31 0.41 8.73
C ALA A 175 20.63 0.61 9.49
N PRO A 176 20.77 1.70 10.29
CA PRO A 176 19.78 2.75 10.51
C PRO A 176 19.86 3.93 9.54
N PRO A 177 18.83 4.78 9.42
CA PRO A 177 18.94 6.04 8.70
C PRO A 177 19.78 7.05 9.47
N ASP A 178 20.37 8.00 8.74
CA ASP A 178 20.95 9.20 9.35
C ASP A 178 19.81 10.11 9.87
N PRO A 179 19.70 10.37 11.19
CA PRO A 179 18.65 11.20 11.75
C PRO A 179 18.61 12.63 11.21
N GLU A 180 19.73 13.15 10.69
CA GLU A 180 19.79 14.49 10.09
C GLU A 180 19.12 14.54 8.71
N HIS A 181 18.94 13.40 8.04
CA HIS A 181 18.51 13.32 6.66
C HIS A 181 17.16 12.59 6.47
N VAL A 182 16.43 12.35 7.56
CA VAL A 182 15.09 11.75 7.48
C VAL A 182 14.07 12.79 6.99
N ILE A 183 13.42 12.49 5.87
CA ILE A 183 12.24 13.22 5.38
C ILE A 183 10.96 12.55 5.89
N VAL A 184 10.92 11.22 5.81
CA VAL A 184 9.80 10.38 6.28
C VAL A 184 10.37 9.16 7.00
N ASP A 185 9.79 8.79 8.13
CA ASP A 185 10.05 7.53 8.82
C ASP A 185 8.85 7.16 9.71
N VAL A 186 8.00 6.25 9.24
CA VAL A 186 6.73 5.93 9.90
C VAL A 186 6.31 4.49 9.63
N LEU A 187 5.70 3.84 10.63
CA LEU A 187 5.03 2.56 10.43
C LEU A 187 3.65 2.80 9.83
N GLN A 188 3.38 2.18 8.69
CA GLN A 188 2.07 2.21 8.04
C GLN A 188 1.55 0.78 7.82
N ALA A 189 0.25 0.60 8.05
CA ALA A 189 -0.42 -0.69 7.93
C ALA A 189 -0.63 -1.10 6.46
N GLU A 190 -0.62 -2.40 6.19
CA GLU A 190 -0.99 -3.01 4.91
C GLU A 190 -2.47 -3.42 4.89
N GLN A 191 -2.92 -4.17 3.88
CA GLN A 191 -4.35 -4.49 3.70
C GLN A 191 -4.93 -5.26 4.90
N GLY A 192 -5.87 -4.64 5.63
CA GLY A 192 -6.57 -5.27 6.76
C GLY A 192 -7.53 -6.40 6.36
N SER A 193 -7.82 -6.55 5.06
CA SER A 193 -8.63 -7.65 4.54
C SER A 193 -7.86 -8.95 4.37
N TRP A 194 -6.53 -8.89 4.19
CA TRP A 194 -5.70 -10.04 3.82
C TRP A 194 -4.50 -10.27 4.74
N PHE A 195 -4.01 -9.24 5.43
CA PHE A 195 -2.96 -9.37 6.42
C PHE A 195 -3.48 -9.28 7.85
N PHE A 196 -2.86 -10.04 8.75
CA PHE A 196 -3.09 -9.91 10.19
C PHE A 196 -2.08 -8.95 10.81
N HIS A 197 -2.52 -7.74 11.18
CA HIS A 197 -1.76 -6.76 11.96
C HIS A 197 -0.39 -6.42 11.34
N LYS A 198 -0.34 -6.29 10.02
CA LYS A 198 0.91 -6.06 9.28
C LYS A 198 1.14 -4.57 9.05
N SER A 199 2.33 -4.10 9.43
CA SER A 199 2.85 -2.80 9.04
C SER A 199 4.26 -2.91 8.46
N ASN A 200 4.62 -1.97 7.60
CA ASN A 200 6.00 -1.75 7.12
C ASN A 200 6.48 -0.36 7.51
N ARG A 201 7.80 -0.22 7.69
CA ARG A 201 8.46 1.07 7.93
C ARG A 201 8.64 1.78 6.59
N ASN A 202 7.83 2.82 6.37
CA ASN A 202 7.87 3.67 5.19
C ASN A 202 8.87 4.78 5.46
N MET A 203 9.87 4.92 4.59
CA MET A 203 11.00 5.82 4.79
C MET A 203 11.33 6.60 3.53
N ILE A 204 11.65 7.88 3.70
CA ILE A 204 12.32 8.70 2.70
C ILE A 204 13.52 9.34 3.38
N VAL A 205 14.72 9.05 2.86
CA VAL A 205 15.98 9.50 3.45
C VAL A 205 16.79 10.22 2.38
N GLU A 206 17.28 11.40 2.71
CA GLU A 206 18.17 12.16 1.84
C GLU A 206 19.63 11.68 1.95
N THR A 207 20.39 11.79 0.88
CA THR A 207 21.86 11.72 0.93
C THR A 207 22.51 12.76 0.02
N VAL A 208 23.71 13.19 0.41
CA VAL A 208 24.62 13.98 -0.41
C VAL A 208 25.70 13.13 -1.07
N ASP A 209 25.82 11.85 -0.69
CA ASP A 209 26.83 10.92 -1.19
C ASP A 209 26.74 10.73 -2.71
N ASP A 210 27.83 10.28 -3.31
CA ASP A 210 27.81 9.72 -4.66
C ASP A 210 27.29 8.27 -4.58
N VAL A 211 26.05 8.06 -5.03
CA VAL A 211 25.33 6.79 -4.87
C VAL A 211 25.64 5.88 -6.06
N PRO A 212 26.14 4.65 -5.84
CA PRO A 212 26.36 3.71 -6.93
C PRO A 212 25.09 3.43 -7.72
N MET A 213 25.19 3.50 -9.05
CA MET A 213 24.08 3.23 -9.94
C MET A 213 24.19 1.83 -10.54
N TRP A 214 23.06 1.11 -10.56
CA TRP A 214 22.87 -0.14 -11.27
C TRP A 214 21.69 -0.01 -12.24
N ASP A 215 21.66 -0.86 -13.27
CA ASP A 215 20.69 -0.77 -14.36
C ASP A 215 19.21 -0.80 -13.94
N ASP A 216 18.89 -1.42 -12.80
CA ASP A 216 17.53 -1.50 -12.26
C ASP A 216 17.09 -0.22 -11.51
N PHE A 217 17.93 0.81 -11.44
CA PHE A 217 17.64 2.04 -10.71
C PHE A 217 17.62 3.26 -11.61
N CYS A 218 16.66 4.16 -11.36
CA CYS A 218 16.52 5.43 -12.06
C CYS A 218 16.22 6.56 -11.08
N TRP A 219 16.93 7.68 -11.22
CA TRP A 219 16.66 8.90 -10.44
C TRP A 219 15.57 9.69 -11.16
N LEU A 220 14.45 9.91 -10.48
CA LEU A 220 13.31 10.66 -11.03
C LEU A 220 12.96 11.81 -10.09
N THR A 221 12.60 12.98 -10.63
CA THR A 221 11.99 14.02 -9.80
C THR A 221 10.59 13.58 -9.33
N LEU A 222 10.04 14.28 -8.34
CA LEU A 222 8.68 14.02 -7.90
C LEU A 222 7.64 14.39 -8.97
N GLY A 223 7.90 15.38 -9.83
CA GLY A 223 7.05 15.68 -10.98
C GLY A 223 7.01 14.55 -12.00
N GLN A 224 8.14 13.91 -12.30
CA GLN A 224 8.14 12.72 -13.16
C GLN A 224 7.38 11.55 -12.53
N ILE A 225 7.55 11.35 -11.21
CA ILE A 225 6.79 10.33 -10.48
C ILE A 225 5.29 10.66 -10.51
N ALA A 226 4.90 11.92 -10.40
CA ALA A 226 3.51 12.36 -10.50
C ALA A 226 2.91 12.07 -11.89
N GLU A 227 3.66 12.28 -12.97
CA GLU A 227 3.24 11.88 -14.32
C GLU A 227 3.02 10.36 -14.39
N LEU A 228 3.98 9.56 -13.91
CA LEU A 228 3.93 8.09 -13.93
C LEU A 228 2.85 7.51 -13.00
N MET A 229 2.44 8.25 -11.96
CA MET A 229 1.33 7.87 -11.08
C MET A 229 -0.03 7.84 -11.81
N HIS A 230 -0.15 8.48 -12.98
CA HIS A 230 -1.34 8.40 -13.83
C HIS A 230 -1.32 7.17 -14.76
N GLU A 231 -0.19 6.47 -14.87
CA GLU A 231 -0.08 5.27 -15.69
C GLU A 231 -0.50 4.03 -14.90
N ASP A 232 -1.26 3.15 -15.56
CA ASP A 232 -1.63 1.86 -15.01
C ASP A 232 -0.39 1.05 -14.64
N GLU A 233 -0.45 0.38 -13.48
CA GLU A 233 0.49 -0.69 -13.11
C GLU A 233 1.97 -0.30 -13.23
N THR A 234 2.31 0.96 -12.98
CA THR A 234 3.67 1.50 -13.18
C THR A 234 4.38 1.78 -11.87
N ILE A 235 3.83 2.64 -11.01
CA ILE A 235 4.32 2.86 -9.64
C ILE A 235 3.71 1.80 -8.72
N ASN A 236 4.52 0.93 -8.11
CA ASN A 236 4.02 -0.20 -7.33
C ASN A 236 3.40 0.23 -5.98
N MET A 237 2.64 -0.66 -5.35
CA MET A 237 1.91 -0.38 -4.09
C MET A 237 2.81 0.18 -2.99
N ASN A 238 4.01 -0.37 -2.82
CA ASN A 238 4.94 0.04 -1.78
C ASN A 238 5.47 1.46 -2.03
N ALA A 239 5.78 1.81 -3.29
CA ALA A 239 6.17 3.16 -3.66
C ALA A 239 5.02 4.14 -3.41
N ARG A 240 3.78 3.82 -3.81
CA ARG A 240 2.60 4.65 -3.54
C ARG A 240 2.40 4.90 -2.03
N SER A 241 2.56 3.86 -1.21
CA SER A 241 2.45 3.98 0.26
C SER A 241 3.50 4.94 0.85
N VAL A 242 4.75 4.87 0.39
CA VAL A 242 5.83 5.75 0.89
C VAL A 242 5.63 7.18 0.39
N LEU A 243 5.29 7.37 -0.89
CA LEU A 243 5.07 8.68 -1.51
C LEU A 243 3.87 9.42 -0.90
N ALA A 244 2.84 8.71 -0.45
CA ALA A 244 1.70 9.28 0.25
C ALA A 244 2.09 9.99 1.57
N CYS A 245 3.25 9.65 2.13
CA CYS A 245 3.74 10.20 3.39
C CYS A 245 4.58 11.49 3.22
N LEU A 246 4.76 11.97 1.98
CA LEU A 246 5.52 13.21 1.72
C LEU A 246 4.84 14.41 2.40
N PRO A 247 5.58 15.22 3.19
CA PRO A 247 5.00 16.35 3.92
C PRO A 247 4.85 17.58 3.02
N TYR A 248 3.82 17.60 2.17
CA TYR A 248 3.46 18.79 1.40
C TYR A 248 2.98 19.92 2.31
N HIS A 249 3.22 21.18 1.91
CA HIS A 249 2.56 22.33 2.55
C HIS A 249 1.06 22.31 2.27
N ASP A 250 0.27 22.60 3.30
CA ASP A 250 -1.15 22.87 3.11
C ASP A 250 -1.31 24.25 2.45
N THR A 251 -1.88 24.26 1.26
CA THR A 251 -2.11 25.48 0.48
C THR A 251 -3.48 26.10 0.75
N ALA A 252 -4.36 25.44 1.51
CA ALA A 252 -5.71 25.90 1.82
C ALA A 252 -5.90 26.12 3.33
N PRO A 253 -6.39 27.29 3.77
CA PRO A 253 -6.39 27.65 5.20
C PRO A 253 -7.59 27.08 6.01
N GLY A 254 -8.38 26.17 5.46
CA GLY A 254 -9.65 25.73 6.09
C GLY A 254 -9.95 24.25 5.88
N ALA A 255 -10.80 23.70 6.76
CA ALA A 255 -11.35 22.36 6.66
C ALA A 255 -12.70 22.33 7.41
N LEU A 256 -13.62 21.45 7.00
CA LEU A 256 -14.92 21.30 7.65
C LEU A 256 -14.78 20.89 9.12
N PHE A 257 -13.81 20.03 9.41
CA PHE A 257 -13.33 19.76 10.75
C PHE A 257 -11.99 20.44 10.96
N SER A 258 -11.84 21.13 12.09
CA SER A 258 -10.51 21.35 12.65
C SER A 258 -9.84 20.01 12.96
N ASP A 259 -8.51 19.98 13.00
CA ASP A 259 -7.78 18.73 13.28
C ASP A 259 -8.20 18.09 14.61
N ILE A 260 -8.52 18.89 15.62
CA ILE A 260 -9.03 18.40 16.91
C ILE A 260 -10.40 17.73 16.73
N GLN A 261 -11.30 18.32 15.94
CA GLN A 261 -12.61 17.73 15.65
C GLN A 261 -12.47 16.45 14.83
N LEU A 262 -11.56 16.41 13.87
CA LEU A 262 -11.26 15.21 13.08
C LEU A 262 -10.74 14.08 13.98
N LEU A 263 -9.77 14.36 14.85
CA LEU A 263 -9.25 13.38 15.81
C LEU A 263 -10.34 12.93 16.79
N SER A 264 -11.19 13.84 17.24
CA SER A 264 -12.33 13.53 18.12
C SER A 264 -13.34 12.60 17.42
N TRP A 265 -13.72 12.93 16.18
CA TRP A 265 -14.59 12.09 15.36
C TRP A 265 -13.98 10.71 15.16
N PHE A 266 -12.72 10.61 14.75
CA PHE A 266 -12.06 9.33 14.53
C PHE A 266 -11.88 8.52 15.82
N THR A 267 -11.67 9.19 16.96
CA THR A 267 -11.64 8.54 18.28
C THR A 267 -13.00 7.91 18.61
N ASN A 268 -14.11 8.61 18.31
CA ASN A 268 -15.45 8.06 18.44
C ASN A 268 -15.65 6.83 17.54
N GLU A 269 -15.26 6.93 16.26
CA GLU A 269 -15.34 5.81 15.32
C GLU A 269 -14.56 4.59 15.83
N ARG A 270 -13.34 4.78 16.34
CA ARG A 270 -12.54 3.69 16.92
C ARG A 270 -13.16 3.08 18.17
N SER A 271 -13.90 3.86 18.95
CA SER A 271 -14.44 3.44 20.25
C SER A 271 -15.81 2.77 20.16
N ARG A 272 -16.59 3.04 19.11
CA ARG A 272 -17.98 2.59 18.99
C ARG A 272 -18.17 1.20 18.38
N HIS A 273 -17.10 0.61 17.84
CA HIS A 273 -17.10 -0.75 17.29
C HIS A 273 -16.49 -1.76 18.29
N ASP A 274 -17.16 -2.91 18.50
CA ASP A 274 -16.62 -4.05 19.25
C ASP A 274 -16.23 -5.18 18.27
N VAL A 275 -15.04 -5.04 17.70
CA VAL A 275 -14.48 -6.03 16.75
C VAL A 275 -13.51 -6.95 17.49
N ARG A 276 -13.77 -8.25 17.43
CA ARG A 276 -12.97 -9.32 18.01
C ARG A 276 -12.38 -10.17 16.89
N ALA A 277 -11.09 -9.98 16.63
CA ALA A 277 -10.33 -10.81 15.70
C ALA A 277 -9.40 -11.75 16.47
N ARG A 278 -9.49 -13.06 16.20
CA ARG A 278 -8.56 -14.06 16.74
C ARG A 278 -8.01 -14.94 15.63
N ARG A 279 -6.71 -15.18 15.70
CA ARG A 279 -6.02 -16.13 14.82
C ARG A 279 -6.39 -17.56 15.22
N ILE A 280 -6.64 -18.40 14.22
CA ILE A 280 -7.00 -19.81 14.36
C ILE A 280 -6.12 -20.66 13.44
N PRO A 281 -6.00 -21.98 13.69
CA PRO A 281 -5.44 -22.90 12.72
C PRO A 281 -6.11 -22.77 11.35
N LEU A 282 -5.34 -22.85 10.26
CA LEU A 282 -5.89 -22.84 8.91
C LEU A 282 -6.86 -24.01 8.66
N THR A 283 -6.62 -25.17 9.29
CA THR A 283 -7.55 -26.32 9.24
C THR A 283 -8.91 -26.05 9.86
N ASP A 284 -9.00 -25.05 10.75
CA ASP A 284 -10.22 -24.76 11.50
C ASP A 284 -11.10 -23.71 10.79
N VAL A 285 -10.65 -23.18 9.65
CA VAL A 285 -11.36 -22.16 8.88
C VAL A 285 -12.58 -22.78 8.17
N CYS A 286 -13.77 -22.43 8.66
CA CYS A 286 -15.05 -22.78 8.04
C CYS A 286 -15.37 -21.88 6.83
N GLY A 287 -16.16 -22.40 5.88
CA GLY A 287 -16.59 -21.68 4.67
C GLY A 287 -15.54 -21.60 3.55
N TRP A 288 -14.38 -22.26 3.75
CA TRP A 288 -13.29 -22.34 2.78
C TRP A 288 -12.93 -23.79 2.48
N LYS A 289 -12.53 -24.04 1.23
CA LYS A 289 -12.19 -25.37 0.71
C LYS A 289 -10.74 -25.40 0.30
N GLN A 290 -9.96 -26.33 0.86
CA GLN A 290 -8.59 -26.61 0.44
C GLN A 290 -8.59 -27.73 -0.61
N GLY A 291 -8.28 -27.37 -1.86
CA GLY A 291 -8.04 -28.31 -2.95
C GLY A 291 -6.55 -28.58 -3.19
N VAL A 292 -6.25 -29.20 -4.33
CA VAL A 292 -4.88 -29.53 -4.74
C VAL A 292 -4.08 -28.27 -5.14
N GLU A 293 -4.74 -27.29 -5.75
CA GLU A 293 -4.10 -26.11 -6.35
C GLU A 293 -4.45 -24.78 -5.64
N ALA A 294 -5.56 -24.76 -4.89
CA ALA A 294 -6.03 -23.53 -4.25
C ALA A 294 -6.79 -23.78 -2.95
N ILE A 295 -6.78 -22.78 -2.06
CA ILE A 295 -7.74 -22.62 -0.97
C ILE A 295 -8.70 -21.50 -1.38
N GLU A 296 -9.99 -21.78 -1.45
CA GLU A 296 -10.99 -20.85 -1.96
C GLU A 296 -12.27 -20.84 -1.12
N HIS A 297 -12.95 -19.70 -1.09
CA HIS A 297 -14.24 -19.60 -0.41
C HIS A 297 -15.27 -20.49 -1.11
N GLU A 298 -16.17 -21.13 -0.34
CA GLU A 298 -17.08 -22.14 -0.86
C GLU A 298 -18.04 -21.65 -1.96
N ASP A 299 -18.35 -20.36 -1.92
CA ASP A 299 -19.17 -19.62 -2.89
C ASP A 299 -18.36 -18.80 -3.92
N GLY A 300 -17.03 -18.96 -3.97
CA GLY A 300 -16.18 -18.28 -4.94
C GLY A 300 -16.09 -16.74 -4.77
N ARG A 301 -16.18 -16.25 -3.53
CA ARG A 301 -16.02 -14.84 -3.14
C ARG A 301 -14.62 -14.58 -2.56
N TYR A 302 -14.30 -13.30 -2.38
CA TYR A 302 -13.11 -12.76 -1.73
C TYR A 302 -11.82 -13.01 -2.50
N PHE A 303 -11.16 -14.14 -2.27
CA PHE A 303 -9.86 -14.44 -2.84
C PHE A 303 -9.59 -15.95 -2.86
N LYS A 304 -8.47 -16.33 -3.48
CA LYS A 304 -7.89 -17.67 -3.41
C LYS A 304 -6.46 -17.58 -2.91
N VAL A 305 -6.04 -18.54 -2.10
CA VAL A 305 -4.61 -18.81 -1.86
C VAL A 305 -4.19 -19.86 -2.87
N LEU A 306 -3.09 -19.63 -3.58
CA LEU A 306 -2.56 -20.54 -4.61
C LEU A 306 -1.04 -20.61 -4.52
N ALA A 307 -0.42 -21.55 -5.24
CA ALA A 307 1.03 -21.67 -5.33
C ALA A 307 1.54 -21.32 -6.74
N VAL A 308 2.73 -20.71 -6.79
CA VAL A 308 3.45 -20.44 -8.05
C VAL A 308 4.89 -20.94 -8.00
N ALA A 309 5.41 -21.34 -9.16
CA ALA A 309 6.82 -21.49 -9.43
C ALA A 309 7.32 -20.28 -10.23
N VAL A 310 8.43 -19.70 -9.78
CA VAL A 310 9.10 -18.59 -10.45
C VAL A 310 10.42 -19.10 -11.01
N LYS A 311 10.63 -18.90 -12.31
CA LYS A 311 11.83 -19.36 -13.03
C LYS A 311 12.44 -18.19 -13.80
N GLY A 312 13.66 -17.78 -13.42
CA GLY A 312 14.46 -16.86 -14.23
C GLY A 312 15.13 -17.58 -15.41
N SER A 313 15.31 -16.87 -16.52
CA SER A 313 15.86 -17.43 -17.76
C SER A 313 17.39 -17.34 -17.88
N ASN A 314 18.06 -16.64 -16.96
CA ASN A 314 19.50 -16.39 -17.01
C ASN A 314 20.35 -17.57 -16.47
N ARG A 315 21.64 -17.58 -16.84
CA ARG A 315 22.62 -18.67 -16.56
C ARG A 315 22.79 -19.01 -15.08
N GLU A 316 22.51 -18.07 -14.18
CA GLU A 316 22.36 -18.33 -12.75
C GLU A 316 20.89 -18.66 -12.47
N LYS A 317 20.57 -19.95 -12.30
CA LYS A 317 19.20 -20.45 -12.09
C LYS A 317 18.60 -19.92 -10.79
N VAL A 318 18.12 -18.67 -10.78
CA VAL A 318 17.28 -18.15 -9.69
C VAL A 318 15.86 -18.66 -9.94
N SER A 319 15.44 -19.60 -9.10
CA SER A 319 14.08 -20.13 -9.08
C SER A 319 13.63 -20.37 -7.65
N TRP A 320 12.36 -20.13 -7.39
CA TRP A 320 11.74 -20.48 -6.11
C TRP A 320 10.26 -20.76 -6.33
N THR A 321 9.63 -21.33 -5.31
CA THR A 321 8.18 -21.53 -5.26
C THR A 321 7.61 -20.81 -4.06
N GLN A 322 6.43 -20.20 -4.18
CA GLN A 322 5.79 -19.54 -3.04
C GLN A 322 4.26 -19.54 -3.17
N PRO A 323 3.53 -19.40 -2.05
CA PRO A 323 2.13 -19.02 -2.10
C PRO A 323 1.96 -17.56 -2.55
N LEU A 324 0.81 -17.29 -3.17
CA LEU A 324 0.28 -15.96 -3.47
C LEU A 324 -1.24 -15.95 -3.22
N LEU A 325 -1.79 -14.78 -2.98
CA LEU A 325 -3.22 -14.54 -2.86
C LEU A 325 -3.75 -13.85 -4.12
N GLU A 326 -4.85 -14.36 -4.70
CA GLU A 326 -5.49 -13.78 -5.88
C GLU A 326 -6.92 -13.35 -5.55
N SER A 327 -7.27 -12.08 -5.82
CA SER A 327 -8.64 -11.58 -5.69
C SER A 327 -9.57 -12.21 -6.73
N VAL A 328 -10.85 -12.44 -6.39
CA VAL A 328 -11.84 -13.04 -7.32
C VAL A 328 -12.33 -12.08 -8.42
N GLY A 329 -11.90 -10.81 -8.40
CA GLY A 329 -12.26 -9.82 -9.40
C GLY A 329 -11.52 -8.50 -9.22
N LEU A 330 -11.71 -7.61 -10.20
CA LEU A 330 -11.19 -6.24 -10.16
C LEU A 330 -11.83 -5.48 -8.99
N GLY A 331 -11.01 -4.88 -8.14
CA GLY A 331 -11.46 -4.00 -7.07
C GLY A 331 -11.94 -2.64 -7.60
N VAL A 332 -12.74 -1.95 -6.81
CA VAL A 332 -13.10 -0.54 -6.99
C VAL A 332 -12.70 0.19 -5.71
N VAL A 333 -11.84 1.19 -5.89
CA VAL A 333 -11.31 2.00 -4.79
C VAL A 333 -11.46 3.46 -5.17
N ALA A 334 -12.27 4.23 -4.44
CA ALA A 334 -12.56 5.60 -4.85
C ALA A 334 -12.73 6.55 -3.67
N PHE A 335 -12.24 7.77 -3.85
CA PHE A 335 -12.70 8.93 -3.10
C PHE A 335 -13.77 9.66 -3.89
N LEU A 336 -14.88 9.94 -3.22
CA LEU A 336 -15.74 11.05 -3.58
C LEU A 336 -15.07 12.34 -3.13
N ILE A 337 -15.05 13.34 -4.01
CA ILE A 337 -14.44 14.64 -3.75
C ILE A 337 -15.49 15.74 -3.84
N ARG A 338 -15.41 16.74 -2.98
CA ARG A 338 -16.31 17.89 -3.00
C ARG A 338 -15.55 19.14 -2.59
N ASP A 339 -15.80 20.24 -3.29
CA ASP A 339 -15.37 21.57 -2.84
C ASP A 339 -16.33 22.07 -1.75
N ILE A 340 -15.80 22.45 -0.60
CA ILE A 340 -16.55 23.02 0.51
C ILE A 340 -15.90 24.36 0.83
N ASP A 341 -16.62 25.45 0.56
CA ASP A 341 -16.14 26.83 0.71
C ASP A 341 -14.78 27.11 0.01
N GLY A 342 -14.57 26.55 -1.19
CA GLY A 342 -13.33 26.71 -1.96
C GLY A 342 -12.20 25.75 -1.55
N VAL A 343 -12.48 24.81 -0.64
CA VAL A 343 -11.50 23.80 -0.17
C VAL A 343 -11.91 22.39 -0.60
N PRO A 344 -11.07 21.68 -1.37
CA PRO A 344 -11.30 20.29 -1.72
C PRO A 344 -11.27 19.36 -0.50
N HIS A 345 -12.34 18.59 -0.33
CA HIS A 345 -12.46 17.51 0.65
C HIS A 345 -12.68 16.18 -0.07
N VAL A 346 -12.25 15.10 0.59
CA VAL A 346 -12.56 13.73 0.23
C VAL A 346 -13.46 13.10 1.30
N LEU A 347 -14.39 12.25 0.90
CA LEU A 347 -15.27 11.55 1.83
C LEU A 347 -14.57 10.27 2.33
N VAL A 348 -14.02 10.29 3.54
CA VAL A 348 -13.36 9.12 4.12
C VAL A 348 -14.37 8.21 4.82
N HIS A 349 -14.04 6.94 4.95
CA HIS A 349 -14.77 5.95 5.74
C HIS A 349 -13.87 5.44 6.88
N ALA A 350 -14.29 5.54 8.13
CA ALA A 350 -13.64 4.86 9.24
C ALA A 350 -13.96 3.36 9.18
N ARG A 351 -13.15 2.61 8.44
CA ARG A 351 -13.43 1.23 8.06
C ARG A 351 -12.96 0.26 9.13
N ALA A 352 -13.82 -0.68 9.50
CA ALA A 352 -13.47 -1.83 10.36
C ALA A 352 -13.21 -3.09 9.53
N ASP A 353 -11.95 -3.50 9.44
CA ASP A 353 -11.51 -4.77 8.84
C ASP A 353 -10.84 -5.69 9.88
N GLY A 354 -11.00 -7.00 9.71
CA GLY A 354 -10.57 -7.99 10.70
C GLY A 354 -9.05 -8.11 10.92
N GLY A 355 -8.24 -7.59 10.00
CA GLY A 355 -6.78 -7.58 10.09
C GLY A 355 -6.19 -6.28 10.64
N PHE A 356 -7.01 -5.28 10.98
CA PHE A 356 -6.52 -4.04 11.59
C PHE A 356 -6.13 -4.24 13.05
N LEU A 357 -5.06 -3.54 13.45
CA LEU A 357 -4.56 -3.60 14.82
C LEU A 357 -5.43 -2.83 15.81
N ASP A 358 -5.96 -1.68 15.39
CA ASP A 358 -6.64 -0.70 16.25
C ASP A 358 -8.07 -0.39 15.76
N THR A 359 -8.81 -1.47 15.48
CA THR A 359 -10.23 -1.51 15.08
C THR A 359 -10.55 -0.87 13.73
N VAL A 360 -10.30 0.43 13.57
CA VAL A 360 -10.59 1.20 12.35
C VAL A 360 -9.38 1.95 11.82
N GLU A 361 -9.33 2.07 10.50
CA GLU A 361 -8.46 3.00 9.76
C GLU A 361 -9.29 3.79 8.75
N LEU A 362 -8.89 5.02 8.44
CA LEU A 362 -9.48 5.84 7.39
C LEU A 362 -9.22 5.20 6.03
N ALA A 363 -10.30 4.86 5.36
CA ALA A 363 -10.36 4.23 4.06
C ALA A 363 -10.97 5.17 3.02
N PRO A 364 -10.83 4.85 1.73
CA PRO A 364 -11.58 5.48 0.65
C PRO A 364 -13.09 5.38 0.85
N THR A 365 -13.83 6.29 0.20
CA THR A 365 -15.30 6.29 0.21
C THR A 365 -15.86 4.95 -0.23
N VAL A 366 -15.29 4.37 -1.28
CA VAL A 366 -15.61 3.02 -1.75
C VAL A 366 -14.32 2.22 -1.74
N GLN A 367 -14.33 1.07 -1.08
CA GLN A 367 -13.25 0.09 -1.10
C GLN A 367 -13.88 -1.30 -1.07
N CYS A 368 -13.99 -1.94 -2.23
CA CYS A 368 -14.55 -3.27 -2.34
C CYS A 368 -14.13 -4.00 -3.62
N THR A 369 -14.35 -5.32 -3.64
CA THR A 369 -14.47 -6.09 -4.89
C THR A 369 -15.97 -6.25 -5.16
N PRO A 370 -16.54 -5.60 -6.20
CA PRO A 370 -18.00 -5.62 -6.44
C PRO A 370 -18.61 -7.02 -6.49
N ARG A 371 -17.85 -8.00 -7.03
CA ARG A 371 -18.25 -9.42 -7.08
C ARG A 371 -18.62 -10.00 -5.71
N ASN A 372 -18.00 -9.53 -4.62
CA ASN A 372 -18.31 -10.01 -3.27
C ASN A 372 -19.72 -9.63 -2.81
N TYR A 373 -20.33 -8.62 -3.42
CA TYR A 373 -21.65 -8.09 -3.07
C TYR A 373 -22.71 -8.39 -4.13
N ALA A 374 -22.35 -9.05 -5.23
CA ALA A 374 -23.27 -9.36 -6.33
C ALA A 374 -24.43 -10.30 -5.94
N HIS A 375 -24.26 -11.06 -4.85
CA HIS A 375 -25.29 -11.95 -4.29
C HIS A 375 -26.28 -11.24 -3.36
N LEU A 376 -26.00 -9.98 -3.00
CA LEU A 376 -26.82 -9.16 -2.10
C LEU A 376 -27.72 -8.20 -2.91
N PRO A 377 -28.86 -7.79 -2.35
CA PRO A 377 -29.66 -6.72 -2.93
C PRO A 377 -28.88 -5.39 -2.94
N ALA A 378 -29.29 -4.45 -3.79
CA ALA A 378 -28.56 -3.19 -4.00
C ALA A 378 -28.37 -2.39 -2.70
N GLU A 379 -29.40 -2.32 -1.87
CA GLU A 379 -29.40 -1.67 -0.54
C GLU A 379 -28.44 -2.29 0.49
N LYS A 380 -27.85 -3.46 0.21
CA LYS A 380 -26.84 -4.11 1.06
C LYS A 380 -25.43 -4.06 0.47
N ARG A 381 -25.25 -3.40 -0.68
CA ARG A 381 -23.93 -3.11 -1.26
C ARG A 381 -23.24 -2.01 -0.46
N PRO A 382 -21.92 -1.85 -0.60
CA PRO A 382 -21.20 -0.74 0.04
C PRO A 382 -21.82 0.60 -0.34
N PRO A 383 -21.99 1.53 0.62
CA PRO A 383 -22.43 2.89 0.31
C PRO A 383 -21.62 3.50 -0.83
N PHE A 384 -22.31 4.25 -1.70
CA PHE A 384 -21.72 4.97 -2.83
C PHE A 384 -21.12 4.12 -3.96
N LEU A 385 -21.15 2.78 -3.89
CA LEU A 385 -20.59 1.92 -4.94
C LEU A 385 -21.21 2.21 -6.32
N ASP A 386 -22.53 2.21 -6.41
CA ASP A 386 -23.22 2.42 -7.69
C ASP A 386 -22.94 3.85 -8.22
N LEU A 387 -22.89 4.86 -7.34
CA LEU A 387 -22.53 6.25 -7.70
C LEU A 387 -21.13 6.34 -8.32
N VAL A 388 -20.15 5.62 -7.79
CA VAL A 388 -18.78 5.59 -8.30
C VAL A 388 -18.68 4.79 -9.60
N VAL A 389 -19.36 3.65 -9.69
CA VAL A 389 -19.31 2.77 -10.89
C VAL A 389 -19.98 3.45 -12.08
N ASP A 390 -21.10 4.13 -11.85
CA ASP A 390 -21.88 4.80 -12.89
C ASP A 390 -21.45 6.26 -13.14
N ALA A 391 -20.35 6.71 -12.51
CA ALA A 391 -19.88 8.08 -12.62
C ALA A 391 -19.54 8.45 -14.08
N PRO A 392 -20.09 9.55 -14.62
CA PRO A 392 -19.75 9.99 -15.97
C PRO A 392 -18.29 10.47 -16.01
N ARG A 393 -17.61 10.29 -17.14
CA ARG A 393 -16.21 10.70 -17.34
C ARG A 393 -15.96 12.17 -16.96
N SER A 394 -16.94 13.05 -17.16
CA SER A 394 -16.85 14.47 -16.80
C SER A 394 -16.68 14.75 -15.30
N ARG A 395 -17.06 13.80 -14.42
CA ARG A 395 -16.90 13.88 -12.96
C ARG A 395 -15.67 13.11 -12.45
N ILE A 396 -14.98 12.36 -13.31
CA ILE A 396 -13.79 11.59 -12.92
C ILE A 396 -12.57 12.51 -13.05
N ARG A 397 -11.94 12.83 -11.91
CA ARG A 397 -10.74 13.69 -11.83
C ARG A 397 -9.44 12.91 -11.85
N TYR A 398 -9.48 11.65 -11.42
CA TYR A 398 -8.37 10.73 -11.52
C TYR A 398 -8.92 9.33 -11.78
N GLU A 399 -8.24 8.57 -12.63
CA GLU A 399 -8.54 7.17 -12.90
C GLU A 399 -7.28 6.45 -13.38
N ALA A 400 -6.94 5.35 -12.73
CA ALA A 400 -5.93 4.39 -13.17
C ALA A 400 -6.23 3.00 -12.60
N ILE A 401 -5.69 1.96 -13.21
CA ILE A 401 -5.64 0.61 -12.65
C ILE A 401 -4.29 0.42 -11.96
N HIS A 402 -4.34 0.16 -10.67
CA HIS A 402 -3.17 -0.21 -9.89
C HIS A 402 -3.29 -1.64 -9.38
N SER A 403 -2.13 -2.27 -9.17
CA SER A 403 -2.03 -3.55 -8.48
C SER A 403 -1.43 -3.42 -7.09
N GLU A 404 -1.77 -4.39 -6.23
CA GLU A 404 -1.22 -4.55 -4.88
C GLU A 404 0.19 -5.18 -4.90
N GLU A 405 0.81 -5.41 -3.73
CA GLU A 405 2.17 -5.97 -3.61
C GLU A 405 2.35 -7.32 -4.33
N GLY A 406 3.07 -7.33 -5.46
CA GLY A 406 3.31 -8.55 -6.25
C GLY A 406 4.13 -9.62 -5.52
N GLY A 407 4.78 -9.29 -4.41
CA GLY A 407 5.43 -10.28 -3.54
C GLY A 407 4.44 -11.19 -2.79
N ARG A 408 3.16 -10.82 -2.70
CA ARG A 408 2.12 -11.51 -1.92
C ARG A 408 0.84 -11.74 -2.69
N PHE A 409 0.53 -10.87 -3.65
CA PHE A 409 -0.73 -10.86 -4.37
C PHE A 409 -0.52 -11.14 -5.86
N LEU A 410 -1.15 -12.20 -6.37
CA LEU A 410 -1.17 -12.49 -7.80
C LEU A 410 -2.30 -11.71 -8.46
N ASN A 411 -1.95 -10.77 -9.34
CA ASN A 411 -2.90 -10.01 -10.15
C ASN A 411 -4.03 -9.34 -9.36
N ALA A 412 -3.79 -8.97 -8.09
CA ALA A 412 -4.75 -8.20 -7.31
C ALA A 412 -4.73 -6.76 -7.84
N ARG A 413 -5.76 -6.42 -8.61
CA ARG A 413 -5.92 -5.13 -9.30
C ARG A 413 -7.16 -4.42 -8.79
N ALA A 414 -7.12 -3.10 -8.77
CA ALA A 414 -8.30 -2.27 -8.56
C ALA A 414 -8.29 -1.06 -9.50
N ARG A 415 -9.49 -0.61 -9.88
CA ARG A 415 -9.70 0.71 -10.49
C ARG A 415 -9.69 1.73 -9.36
N TYR A 416 -8.70 2.62 -9.37
CA TYR A 416 -8.53 3.71 -8.40
C TYR A 416 -9.10 4.99 -8.98
N LEU A 417 -10.02 5.65 -8.27
CA LEU A 417 -10.72 6.84 -8.76
C LEU A 417 -10.74 7.99 -7.76
N ALA A 418 -10.73 9.21 -8.29
CA ALA A 418 -11.25 10.40 -7.60
C ALA A 418 -12.43 10.93 -8.40
N VAL A 419 -13.62 10.96 -7.78
CA VAL A 419 -14.89 11.27 -8.46
C VAL A 419 -15.56 12.45 -7.77
N GLU A 420 -15.91 13.49 -8.51
CA GLU A 420 -16.68 14.61 -7.95
C GLU A 420 -18.04 14.14 -7.45
N ALA A 421 -18.36 14.46 -6.20
CA ALA A 421 -19.68 14.34 -5.61
C ALA A 421 -20.52 15.58 -5.91
N ASP A 422 -21.84 15.40 -5.92
CA ASP A 422 -22.77 16.51 -5.95
C ASP A 422 -23.05 16.98 -4.51
N GLU A 423 -23.68 18.14 -4.39
CA GLU A 423 -23.99 18.75 -3.09
C GLU A 423 -24.96 17.91 -2.24
N THR A 424 -25.66 16.94 -2.83
CA THR A 424 -26.66 16.11 -2.11
C THR A 424 -26.04 14.94 -1.37
N VAL A 425 -24.74 14.67 -1.55
CA VAL A 425 -24.03 13.60 -0.86
C VAL A 425 -23.76 13.99 0.59
N GLU A 426 -24.59 13.45 1.48
CA GLU A 426 -24.40 13.56 2.93
C GLU A 426 -23.66 12.33 3.49
N PRO A 427 -22.68 12.50 4.40
CA PRO A 427 -21.97 11.39 5.03
C PRO A 427 -22.92 10.52 5.89
N PRO A 428 -23.06 9.21 5.59
CA PRO A 428 -23.72 8.29 6.52
C PRO A 428 -22.82 8.01 7.73
N PRO A 429 -23.33 7.33 8.78
CA PRO A 429 -22.50 6.88 9.90
C PRO A 429 -21.24 6.16 9.43
N GLY A 430 -20.10 6.48 10.04
CA GLY A 430 -18.79 5.98 9.60
C GLY A 430 -18.06 6.86 8.59
N TYR A 431 -18.70 7.88 8.02
CA TYR A 431 -18.10 8.72 6.98
C TYR A 431 -17.93 10.17 7.41
N ALA A 432 -16.89 10.84 6.89
CA ALA A 432 -16.64 12.26 7.12
C ALA A 432 -15.94 12.92 5.93
N TRP A 433 -16.21 14.20 5.70
CA TRP A 433 -15.43 15.00 4.76
C TRP A 433 -14.13 15.46 5.42
N VAL A 434 -13.00 15.15 4.80
CA VAL A 434 -11.65 15.44 5.29
C VAL A 434 -10.80 15.97 4.15
N THR A 435 -9.90 16.92 4.40
CA THR A 435 -9.02 17.42 3.33
C THR A 435 -7.87 16.44 3.06
N PRO A 436 -7.33 16.38 1.83
CA PRO A 436 -6.09 15.64 1.56
C PRO A 436 -4.91 16.09 2.43
N ALA A 437 -4.85 17.38 2.81
CA ALA A 437 -3.83 17.91 3.71
C ALA A 437 -3.94 17.31 5.13
N GLN A 438 -5.15 17.15 5.66
CA GLN A 438 -5.38 16.46 6.94
C GLN A 438 -4.94 15.00 6.88
N LEU A 439 -5.22 14.30 5.77
CA LEU A 439 -4.72 12.94 5.57
C LEU A 439 -3.18 12.89 5.52
N THR A 440 -2.55 13.81 4.80
CA THR A 440 -1.09 13.96 4.77
C THR A 440 -0.52 14.17 6.18
N ALA A 441 -1.12 15.03 7.00
CA ALA A 441 -0.69 15.23 8.39
C ALA A 441 -0.78 13.95 9.22
N LEU A 442 -1.86 13.17 9.06
CA LEU A 442 -2.08 11.90 9.75
C LEU A 442 -1.11 10.80 9.31
N THR A 443 -0.53 10.85 8.11
CA THR A 443 0.49 9.86 7.68
C THR A 443 1.79 9.92 8.50
N ARG A 444 2.00 10.95 9.33
CA ARG A 444 3.08 10.98 10.34
C ARG A 444 2.87 9.98 11.47
N HIS A 445 1.68 9.37 11.55
CA HIS A 445 1.29 8.39 12.54
C HIS A 445 0.80 7.11 11.88
N GLY A 446 1.05 5.97 12.52
CA GLY A 446 0.48 4.69 12.07
C GLY A 446 -1.01 4.58 12.41
N HIS A 447 -1.70 3.68 11.73
CA HIS A 447 -3.09 3.30 12.01
C HIS A 447 -4.13 4.43 11.87
N TYR A 448 -3.83 5.46 11.07
CA TYR A 448 -4.82 6.45 10.68
C TYR A 448 -5.31 6.25 9.26
N VAL A 449 -4.41 6.12 8.29
CA VAL A 449 -4.76 6.09 6.86
C VAL A 449 -4.38 4.73 6.28
N ASN A 450 -5.36 3.96 5.82
CA ASN A 450 -5.11 2.61 5.29
C ASN A 450 -4.38 2.65 3.92
N VAL A 451 -3.88 1.51 3.45
CA VAL A 451 -3.03 1.45 2.25
C VAL A 451 -3.72 1.90 0.97
N GLU A 452 -5.03 1.64 0.86
CA GLU A 452 -5.84 2.08 -0.27
C GLU A 452 -6.06 3.60 -0.27
N ALA A 453 -6.33 4.19 0.90
CA ALA A 453 -6.42 5.64 1.06
C ALA A 453 -5.07 6.33 0.84
N ARG A 454 -3.96 5.72 1.29
CA ARG A 454 -2.61 6.22 0.99
C ARG A 454 -2.33 6.18 -0.51
N THR A 455 -2.73 5.12 -1.22
CA THR A 455 -2.63 5.07 -2.68
C THR A 455 -3.40 6.23 -3.32
N LEU A 456 -4.67 6.44 -2.97
CA LEU A 456 -5.44 7.57 -3.51
C LEU A 456 -4.89 8.94 -3.11
N LEU A 457 -4.34 9.08 -1.90
CA LEU A 457 -3.67 10.31 -1.48
C LEU A 457 -2.45 10.61 -2.36
N ALA A 458 -1.62 9.61 -2.65
CA ALA A 458 -0.52 9.75 -3.61
C ALA A 458 -1.03 10.12 -5.01
N CYS A 459 -2.15 9.53 -5.47
CA CYS A 459 -2.79 9.89 -6.74
C CYS A 459 -3.30 11.34 -6.77
N ILE A 460 -3.92 11.82 -5.69
CA ILE A 460 -4.40 13.21 -5.59
C ILE A 460 -3.21 14.18 -5.57
N ASN A 461 -2.16 13.87 -4.83
CA ASN A 461 -0.94 14.67 -4.80
C ASN A 461 -0.29 14.74 -6.19
N ALA A 462 -0.25 13.61 -6.90
CA ALA A 462 0.25 13.53 -8.28
C ALA A 462 -0.61 14.36 -9.25
N ALA A 463 -1.93 14.22 -9.21
CA ALA A 463 -2.85 14.97 -10.06
C ALA A 463 -2.80 16.49 -9.78
N THR A 464 -2.49 16.88 -8.54
CA THR A 464 -2.29 18.28 -8.16
C THR A 464 -0.95 18.82 -8.69
N ALA A 465 0.12 18.04 -8.60
CA ALA A 465 1.45 18.44 -9.04
C ALA A 465 1.58 18.49 -10.57
N GLN A 466 1.07 17.47 -11.26
CA GLN A 466 1.15 17.30 -12.71
C GLN A 466 -0.22 16.85 -13.25
N PRO A 467 -1.17 17.78 -13.44
CA PRO A 467 -2.51 17.45 -13.91
C PRO A 467 -2.47 16.94 -15.36
N GLN A 468 -3.05 15.77 -15.62
CA GLN A 468 -3.35 15.36 -16.98
C GLN A 468 -4.58 16.10 -17.51
N GLY A 469 -4.47 16.67 -18.71
CA GLY A 469 -5.63 17.25 -19.39
C GLY A 469 -6.73 16.20 -19.55
N VAL A 470 -7.95 16.52 -19.11
CA VAL A 470 -9.12 15.68 -19.36
C VAL A 470 -9.41 15.73 -20.86
N SER A 471 -8.90 14.76 -21.63
CA SER A 471 -9.25 14.56 -23.04
C SER A 471 -10.60 13.90 -23.18
#